data_AF-A0A8H7B9H2-F1
#
_entry.id   AF-A0A8H7B9H2-F1
#
_cell.length_a   1.000
_cell.length_b   1.000
_cell.length_c   1.000
_cell.angle_alpha   90.00
_cell.angle_beta   90.00
_cell.angle_gamma   90.00
#
_symmetry.space_group_name_H-M   'P 1'
#
loop_
_entity.id
_entity.type
_entity.pdbx_description
1 polymer ?
#
loop_
_entity_poly.entity_id
_entity_poly.type
_entity_poly.pdbx_seq_one_letter_code
_entity_poly.pdbx_strand_id
1 'polypeptide(L)'
;HIFLDHSEQVRTWTGRFDYLGIVIPLYGTTIASTHFGFHCKPSLQEAYSIFATVTGLACALTTLHPSFSGPQSRHVRTTLYLLLGSSSFLPIVHGICLFGVENMNRRMGLSYYLGLGLCHGTGAMLYAARIPERWLPRRCDVVGSSHQIMHVLVVCGAATYGVGVLAAKRYWQTRGCEV
;
A
#
# COMPACT_ATOMS: atom_id res chain seq x y z
N HIS A 1 14.58 7.50 -8.64
CA HIS A 1 14.40 8.55 -9.67
C HIS A 1 15.66 9.34 -9.97
N ILE A 2 16.38 9.87 -8.97
CA ILE A 2 17.59 10.69 -9.19
C ILE A 2 18.66 9.99 -10.06
N PHE A 3 18.82 8.67 -9.92
CA PHE A 3 19.87 7.90 -10.59
C PHE A 3 19.44 7.22 -11.90
N LEU A 4 18.29 7.60 -12.48
CA LEU A 4 17.76 6.92 -13.67
C LEU A 4 18.65 7.10 -14.91
N ASP A 5 19.35 8.23 -15.02
CA ASP A 5 20.19 8.60 -16.17
C ASP A 5 21.68 8.32 -15.96
N HIS A 6 22.06 7.65 -14.85
CA HIS A 6 23.46 7.40 -14.53
C HIS A 6 24.09 6.28 -15.38
N SER A 7 23.52 5.08 -15.34
CA SER A 7 23.92 3.93 -16.17
C SER A 7 22.82 2.88 -16.16
N GLU A 8 22.82 1.96 -17.12
CA GLU A 8 21.80 0.91 -17.21
C GLU A 8 21.75 0.03 -15.94
N GLN A 9 22.92 -0.30 -15.39
CA GLN A 9 23.03 -1.10 -14.17
C GLN A 9 22.43 -0.36 -12.97
N VAL A 10 22.78 0.92 -12.78
CA VAL A 10 22.27 1.74 -11.67
C VAL A 10 20.76 1.97 -11.80
N ARG A 11 20.27 2.23 -13.02
CA ARG A 11 18.83 2.34 -13.32
C ARG A 11 18.07 1.06 -12.94
N THR A 12 18.64 -0.10 -13.26
CA THR A 12 18.02 -1.40 -12.94
C THR A 12 17.94 -1.64 -11.44
N TRP A 13 19.03 -1.42 -10.70
CA TRP A 13 19.04 -1.59 -9.24
C TRP A 13 18.13 -0.60 -8.53
N THR A 14 18.16 0.67 -8.92
CA THR A 14 17.31 1.69 -8.30
C THR A 14 15.83 1.51 -8.65
N GLY A 15 15.51 0.98 -9.84
CA GLY A 15 14.16 0.53 -10.17
C GLY A 15 13.67 -0.63 -9.30
N ARG A 16 14.54 -1.58 -8.94
CA ARG A 16 14.20 -2.65 -8.00
C ARG A 16 13.89 -2.13 -6.60
N PHE A 17 14.61 -1.11 -6.12
CA PHE A 17 14.29 -0.46 -4.85
C PHE A 17 12.96 0.30 -4.91
N ASP A 18 12.64 0.93 -6.04
CA ASP A 18 11.33 1.56 -6.25
C ASP A 18 10.19 0.54 -6.15
N TYR A 19 10.38 -0.67 -6.70
CA TYR A 19 9.42 -1.78 -6.58
C TYR A 19 9.22 -2.22 -5.12
N LEU A 20 10.31 -2.35 -4.35
CA LEU A 20 10.22 -2.61 -2.91
C LEU A 20 9.53 -1.47 -2.15
N GLY A 21 9.73 -0.23 -2.60
CA GLY A 21 9.05 0.95 -2.09
C GLY A 21 7.53 0.91 -2.22
N ILE A 22 6.98 0.01 -3.05
CA ILE A 22 5.54 -0.28 -3.11
C ILE A 22 5.17 -1.42 -2.15
N VAL A 23 5.92 -2.53 -2.21
CA VAL A 23 5.61 -3.75 -1.44
C VAL A 23 5.71 -3.53 0.07
N ILE A 24 6.76 -2.84 0.53
CA ILE A 24 7.02 -2.63 1.96
C ILE A 24 5.90 -1.82 2.62
N PRO A 25 5.43 -0.67 2.07
CA PRO A 25 4.28 0.02 2.63
C PRO A 25 2.98 -0.80 2.61
N LEU A 26 2.67 -1.50 1.51
CA LEU A 26 1.50 -2.39 1.43
C LEU A 26 1.53 -3.45 2.55
N TYR A 27 2.68 -4.10 2.73
CA TYR A 27 2.90 -5.05 3.81
C TYR A 27 2.74 -4.38 5.19
N GLY A 28 3.45 -3.28 5.44
CA GLY A 28 3.46 -2.60 6.73
C GLY A 28 2.08 -2.10 7.15
N THR A 29 1.31 -1.53 6.22
CA THR A 29 -0.07 -1.09 6.48
C THR A 29 -0.99 -2.27 6.79
N THR A 30 -0.78 -3.43 6.16
CA THR A 30 -1.57 -4.64 6.45
C THR A 30 -1.26 -5.20 7.83
N ILE A 31 0.03 -5.28 8.20
CA ILE A 31 0.47 -5.72 9.53
C ILE A 31 -0.07 -4.78 10.62
N ALA A 32 0.13 -3.47 10.47
CA ALA A 32 -0.34 -2.50 11.45
C ALA A 32 -1.88 -2.51 11.60
N SER A 33 -2.61 -2.55 10.49
CA SER A 33 -4.08 -2.61 10.52
C SER A 33 -4.59 -3.90 11.16
N THR A 34 -3.95 -5.03 10.87
CA THR A 34 -4.27 -6.33 11.48
C THR A 34 -4.00 -6.32 12.98
N HIS A 35 -2.85 -5.77 13.39
CA HIS A 35 -2.47 -5.63 14.80
C HIS A 35 -3.51 -4.85 15.61
N PHE A 36 -3.95 -3.70 15.11
CA PHE A 36 -4.94 -2.88 15.82
C PHE A 36 -6.37 -3.38 15.65
N GLY A 37 -6.74 -3.93 14.49
CA GLY A 37 -8.09 -4.46 14.24
C GLY A 37 -8.41 -5.69 15.08
N PHE A 38 -7.44 -6.59 15.23
CA PHE A 38 -7.57 -7.87 15.93
C PHE A 38 -6.80 -7.92 17.25
N HIS A 39 -6.51 -6.78 17.87
CA HIS A 39 -5.73 -6.70 19.10
C HIS A 39 -6.16 -7.69 20.20
N CYS A 40 -7.48 -7.89 20.36
CA CYS A 40 -8.06 -8.82 21.33
C CYS A 40 -8.42 -10.22 20.77
N LYS A 41 -7.93 -10.56 19.58
CA LYS A 41 -8.12 -11.85 18.91
C LYS A 41 -6.76 -12.33 18.39
N PRO A 42 -5.86 -12.80 19.28
CA PRO A 42 -4.47 -13.10 18.93
C PRO A 42 -4.34 -14.12 17.79
N SER A 43 -5.18 -15.15 17.76
CA SER A 43 -5.16 -16.16 16.69
C SER A 43 -5.48 -15.58 15.30
N LEU A 44 -6.44 -14.65 15.21
CA LEU A 44 -6.75 -13.98 13.95
C LEU A 44 -5.65 -12.99 13.56
N GLN A 45 -5.13 -12.24 14.54
CA GLN A 45 -4.03 -11.33 14.31
C GLN A 45 -2.79 -12.06 13.77
N GLU A 46 -2.43 -13.19 14.37
CA GLU A 46 -1.30 -14.02 13.96
C GLU A 46 -1.54 -14.61 12.56
N ALA A 47 -2.69 -15.25 12.32
CA ALA A 47 -3.02 -15.85 11.04
C ALA A 47 -2.93 -14.84 9.88
N TYR A 48 -3.51 -13.64 10.05
CA TYR A 48 -3.45 -12.59 9.03
C TYR A 48 -2.06 -11.97 8.89
N SER A 49 -1.27 -11.89 9.97
CA SER A 49 0.10 -11.40 9.91
C SER A 49 1.02 -12.37 9.16
N ILE A 50 0.85 -13.69 9.37
CA ILE A 50 1.55 -14.73 8.61
C ILE A 50 1.14 -14.66 7.14
N PHE A 51 -0.16 -14.58 6.84
CA PHE A 51 -0.67 -14.44 5.48
C PHE A 51 -0.09 -13.21 4.76
N ALA A 52 -0.10 -12.05 5.41
CA ALA A 52 0.48 -10.81 4.87
C ALA A 52 1.99 -10.94 4.66
N THR A 53 2.70 -11.62 5.56
CA THR A 53 4.16 -11.83 5.44
C THR A 53 4.49 -12.76 4.28
N VAL A 54 3.80 -13.89 4.15
CA VAL A 54 4.01 -14.83 3.05
C VAL A 54 3.71 -14.18 1.70
N THR A 55 2.57 -13.50 1.57
CA THR A 55 2.17 -12.85 0.31
C THR A 55 3.07 -11.65 -0.03
N GLY A 56 3.45 -10.85 0.97
CA GLY A 56 4.39 -9.73 0.81
C GLY A 56 5.78 -10.19 0.38
N LEU A 57 6.32 -11.24 1.01
CA LEU A 57 7.61 -11.83 0.62
C LEU A 57 7.54 -12.43 -0.80
N ALA A 58 6.50 -13.18 -1.13
CA ALA A 58 6.33 -13.72 -2.48
C ALA A 58 6.29 -12.60 -3.55
N CYS A 59 5.58 -11.51 -3.27
CA CYS A 59 5.54 -10.34 -4.14
C CYS A 59 6.92 -9.67 -4.27
N ALA A 60 7.62 -9.44 -3.14
CA ALA A 60 8.96 -8.85 -3.13
C ALA A 60 9.97 -9.69 -3.92
N LEU A 61 10.06 -10.99 -3.63
CA LEU A 61 10.98 -11.91 -4.30
C LEU A 61 10.70 -11.97 -5.80
N THR A 62 9.43 -12.04 -6.20
CA THR A 62 9.06 -12.09 -7.62
C THR A 62 9.42 -10.79 -8.32
N THR A 63 9.10 -9.63 -7.73
CA THR A 63 9.35 -8.32 -8.36
C THR A 63 10.83 -7.93 -8.40
N LEU A 64 11.64 -8.47 -7.49
CA LEU A 64 13.09 -8.31 -7.49
C LEU A 64 13.82 -9.27 -8.45
N HIS A 65 13.20 -10.41 -8.79
CA HIS A 65 13.83 -11.41 -9.63
C HIS A 65 14.15 -10.83 -11.02
N PRO A 66 15.35 -11.09 -11.58
CA PRO A 66 15.79 -10.52 -12.86
C PRO A 66 14.77 -10.67 -14.00
N SER A 67 14.15 -11.84 -14.14
CA SER A 67 13.14 -12.13 -15.18
C SER A 67 11.88 -11.26 -15.10
N PHE A 68 11.57 -10.68 -13.94
CA PHE A 68 10.38 -9.85 -13.75
C PHE A 68 10.70 -8.35 -13.56
N SER A 69 11.99 -8.00 -13.51
CA SER A 69 12.44 -6.62 -13.33
C SER A 69 12.41 -5.77 -14.61
N GLY A 70 12.35 -6.41 -15.78
CA GLY A 70 12.34 -5.75 -17.09
C GLY A 70 11.00 -5.10 -17.50
N PRO A 71 10.99 -4.33 -18.62
CA PRO A 71 9.78 -3.65 -19.11
C PRO A 71 8.66 -4.60 -19.51
N GLN A 72 9.00 -5.76 -20.09
CA GLN A 72 8.05 -6.77 -20.56
C GLN A 72 7.18 -7.33 -19.43
N SER A 73 7.73 -7.39 -18.22
CA SER A 73 7.06 -7.94 -17.03
C SER A 73 6.25 -6.89 -16.26
N ARG A 74 6.03 -5.70 -16.83
CA ARG A 74 5.24 -4.62 -16.19
C ARG A 74 3.83 -5.07 -15.79
N HIS A 75 3.16 -5.85 -16.66
CA HIS A 75 1.84 -6.38 -16.37
C HIS A 75 1.87 -7.35 -15.19
N VAL A 76 2.85 -8.25 -15.13
CA VAL A 76 3.03 -9.20 -14.02
C VAL A 76 3.20 -8.46 -12.70
N ARG A 77 4.10 -7.46 -12.64
CA ARG A 77 4.31 -6.68 -11.42
C ARG A 77 3.04 -5.94 -10.99
N THR A 78 2.35 -5.30 -11.93
CA THR A 78 1.11 -4.56 -11.65
C THR A 78 0.04 -5.50 -11.09
N THR A 79 -0.13 -6.68 -11.69
CA THR A 79 -1.05 -7.71 -11.18
C THR A 79 -0.67 -8.17 -9.77
N LEU A 80 0.61 -8.39 -9.49
CA LEU A 80 1.07 -8.78 -8.15
C LEU A 80 0.77 -7.70 -7.10
N TYR A 81 1.00 -6.42 -7.42
CA TYR A 81 0.65 -5.31 -6.52
C TYR A 81 -0.85 -5.21 -6.29
N LEU A 82 -1.67 -5.40 -7.32
CA LEU A 82 -3.12 -5.42 -7.20
C LEU A 82 -3.60 -6.60 -6.34
N LEU A 83 -3.02 -7.79 -6.50
CA LEU A 83 -3.35 -8.95 -5.69
C LEU A 83 -2.95 -8.75 -4.23
N LEU A 84 -1.74 -8.24 -3.96
CA LEU A 84 -1.27 -7.94 -2.61
C LEU A 84 -2.12 -6.83 -1.96
N GLY A 85 -2.45 -5.78 -2.71
CA GLY A 85 -3.34 -4.72 -2.24
C GLY A 85 -4.75 -5.22 -1.96
N SER A 86 -5.32 -6.02 -2.86
CA SER A 86 -6.67 -6.58 -2.68
C SER A 86 -6.73 -7.56 -1.51
N SER A 87 -5.69 -8.39 -1.32
CA SER A 87 -5.64 -9.36 -0.22
C SER A 87 -5.60 -8.68 1.16
N SER A 88 -5.07 -7.46 1.24
CA SER A 88 -5.06 -6.67 2.48
C SER A 88 -6.47 -6.29 2.99
N PHE A 89 -7.49 -6.34 2.14
CA PHE A 89 -8.88 -6.12 2.54
C PHE A 89 -9.54 -7.34 3.19
N LEU A 90 -8.99 -8.55 3.04
CA LEU A 90 -9.54 -9.76 3.67
C LEU A 90 -9.68 -9.65 5.20
N PRO A 91 -8.62 -9.28 5.97
CA PRO A 91 -8.76 -9.03 7.41
C PRO A 91 -9.73 -7.91 7.73
N ILE A 92 -9.85 -6.90 6.86
CA ILE A 92 -10.76 -5.77 7.07
C ILE A 92 -12.22 -6.21 6.98
N VAL A 93 -12.57 -6.93 5.90
CA VAL A 93 -13.91 -7.47 5.70
C VAL A 93 -14.28 -8.42 6.83
N HIS A 94 -13.38 -9.33 7.20
CA HIS A 94 -13.63 -10.23 8.33
C HIS A 94 -13.81 -9.46 9.65
N GLY A 95 -12.97 -8.46 9.93
CA GLY A 95 -13.09 -7.61 11.10
C GLY A 95 -14.41 -6.82 11.14
N ILE A 96 -14.89 -6.31 10.00
CA ILE A 96 -16.19 -5.66 9.89
C ILE A 96 -17.33 -6.64 10.20
N CYS A 97 -17.26 -7.87 9.70
CA CYS A 97 -18.28 -8.90 10.01
C CYS A 97 -18.32 -9.24 11.51
N LEU A 98 -17.18 -9.24 12.20
CA LEU A 98 -17.10 -9.59 13.62
C LEU A 98 -17.45 -8.44 14.57
N PHE A 99 -17.01 -7.23 14.25
CA PHE A 99 -17.07 -6.10 15.19
C PHE A 99 -18.05 -5.01 14.73
N GLY A 100 -18.45 -5.01 13.46
CA GLY A 100 -19.18 -3.91 12.83
C GLY A 100 -18.27 -2.78 12.37
N VAL A 101 -18.76 -1.98 11.42
CA VAL A 101 -18.00 -0.90 10.77
C VAL A 101 -17.52 0.14 11.79
N GLU A 102 -18.39 0.57 12.71
CA GLU A 102 -18.06 1.61 13.68
C GLU A 102 -16.96 1.18 14.66
N ASN A 103 -17.07 -0.04 15.20
CA ASN A 103 -16.02 -0.57 16.07
C ASN A 103 -14.72 -0.79 15.30
N MET A 104 -14.78 -1.30 14.06
CA MET A 104 -13.57 -1.46 13.26
C MET A 104 -12.91 -0.10 12.98
N ASN A 105 -13.70 0.95 12.75
CA ASN A 105 -13.20 2.31 12.60
C ASN A 105 -12.48 2.81 13.86
N ARG A 106 -13.04 2.59 15.05
CA ARG A 106 -12.40 2.97 16.32
C ARG A 106 -11.13 2.15 16.60
N ARG A 107 -11.18 0.84 16.32
CA ARG A 107 -10.08 -0.11 16.61
C ARG A 107 -8.85 0.13 15.77
N MET A 108 -9.01 0.38 14.47
CA MET A 108 -7.88 0.40 13.52
C MET A 108 -7.80 1.67 12.66
N GLY A 109 -8.74 2.60 12.79
CA GLY A 109 -8.82 3.78 11.91
C GLY A 109 -9.31 3.45 10.51
N LEU A 110 -10.34 2.60 10.36
CA LEU A 110 -10.87 2.12 9.08
C LEU A 110 -11.10 3.23 8.05
N SER A 111 -11.71 4.35 8.44
CA SER A 111 -11.93 5.51 7.55
C SER A 111 -10.63 6.09 6.99
N TYR A 112 -9.58 6.17 7.79
CA TYR A 112 -8.25 6.60 7.36
C TYR A 112 -7.57 5.57 6.45
N TYR A 113 -7.79 4.28 6.71
CA TYR A 113 -7.32 3.21 5.83
C TYR A 113 -8.04 3.23 4.46
N LEU A 114 -9.35 3.51 4.44
CA LEU A 114 -10.07 3.75 3.19
C LEU A 114 -9.57 5.02 2.48
N GLY A 115 -9.26 6.09 3.23
CA GLY A 115 -8.64 7.30 2.67
C GLY A 115 -7.28 7.04 2.01
N LEU A 116 -6.44 6.21 2.64
CA LEU A 116 -5.20 5.69 2.04
C LEU A 116 -5.49 4.97 0.72
N GLY A 117 -6.41 4.01 0.73
CA GLY A 117 -6.80 3.25 -0.45
C GLY A 117 -7.32 4.13 -1.59
N LEU A 118 -8.13 5.15 -1.26
CA LEU A 118 -8.64 6.13 -2.22
C LEU A 118 -7.51 6.96 -2.85
N CYS A 119 -6.59 7.48 -2.03
CA CYS A 119 -5.46 8.27 -2.53
C CYS A 119 -4.56 7.42 -3.44
N HIS A 120 -4.14 6.25 -2.97
CA HIS A 120 -3.24 5.36 -3.69
C HIS A 120 -3.89 4.80 -4.96
N GLY A 121 -5.16 4.38 -4.88
CA GLY A 121 -5.94 3.89 -6.01
C GLY A 121 -6.12 4.97 -7.09
N THR A 122 -6.47 6.20 -6.68
CA THR A 122 -6.59 7.33 -7.61
C THR A 122 -5.25 7.64 -8.28
N GLY A 123 -4.15 7.69 -7.51
CA GLY A 123 -2.82 7.90 -8.05
C GLY A 123 -2.40 6.82 -9.05
N ALA A 124 -2.67 5.55 -8.74
CA ALA A 124 -2.41 4.43 -9.63
C ALA A 124 -3.23 4.51 -10.93
N MET A 125 -4.51 4.88 -10.85
CA MET A 125 -5.38 5.06 -12.01
C MET A 125 -4.89 6.20 -12.91
N LEU A 126 -4.55 7.36 -12.34
CA LEU A 126 -4.01 8.50 -13.08
C LEU A 126 -2.69 8.15 -13.76
N TYR A 127 -1.78 7.49 -13.05
CA TYR A 127 -0.50 7.02 -13.59
C TYR A 127 -0.67 6.02 -14.73
N ALA A 128 -1.56 5.03 -14.57
CA ALA A 128 -1.85 4.05 -15.60
C ALA A 128 -2.48 4.69 -16.85
N ALA A 129 -3.40 5.63 -16.66
CA ALA A 129 -4.07 6.34 -17.74
C ALA A 129 -3.21 7.45 -18.39
N ARG A 130 -2.06 7.79 -17.77
CA ARG A 130 -1.16 8.88 -18.17
C ARG A 130 -1.87 10.24 -18.20
N ILE A 131 -2.74 10.48 -17.21
CA ILE A 131 -3.52 11.72 -17.09
C ILE A 131 -2.84 12.63 -16.06
N PRO A 132 -2.59 13.92 -16.38
CA PRO A 132 -3.15 14.70 -17.50
C PRO A 132 -2.29 14.76 -18.77
N GLU A 133 -1.06 14.24 -18.79
CA GLU A 133 -0.14 14.42 -19.93
C GLU A 133 -0.64 13.83 -21.25
N ARG A 134 -1.56 12.86 -21.19
CA ARG A 134 -2.29 12.33 -22.35
C ARG A 134 -3.21 13.37 -23.00
N TRP A 135 -3.80 14.26 -22.19
CA TRP A 135 -4.72 15.30 -22.66
C TRP A 135 -4.03 16.61 -22.97
N LEU A 136 -2.90 16.88 -22.30
CA LEU A 136 -2.12 18.10 -22.44
C LEU A 136 -0.67 17.79 -22.84
N PRO A 137 -0.42 17.33 -24.08
CA PRO A 137 0.93 17.00 -24.53
C PRO A 137 1.87 18.20 -24.38
N ARG A 138 3.10 17.95 -23.92
CA ARG A 138 4.18 18.94 -23.71
C ARG A 138 3.92 20.01 -22.62
N ARG A 139 2.74 20.02 -21.99
CA ARG A 139 2.44 20.97 -20.90
C ARG A 139 2.80 20.43 -19.52
N CYS A 140 2.95 19.11 -19.41
CA CYS A 140 3.20 18.40 -18.15
C CYS A 140 4.59 17.75 -18.12
N ASP A 141 5.54 18.22 -18.92
CA ASP A 141 6.86 17.61 -19.06
C ASP A 141 7.73 17.80 -17.81
N VAL A 142 7.60 18.95 -17.14
CA VAL A 142 8.36 19.29 -15.92
C VAL A 142 7.52 19.20 -14.65
N VAL A 143 6.29 19.72 -14.67
CA VAL A 143 5.38 19.76 -13.52
C VAL A 143 3.98 19.29 -13.92
N GLY A 144 3.34 18.50 -13.05
CA GLY A 144 1.96 18.05 -13.20
C GLY A 144 1.80 16.77 -14.02
N SER A 145 2.87 16.00 -14.24
CA SER A 145 2.74 14.68 -14.85
C SER A 145 2.01 13.70 -13.94
N SER A 146 1.36 12.69 -14.52
CA SER A 146 0.67 11.63 -13.77
C SER A 146 1.57 10.95 -12.73
N HIS A 147 2.87 10.77 -13.05
CA HIS A 147 3.85 10.16 -12.15
C HIS A 147 4.10 11.04 -10.91
N GLN A 148 4.18 12.37 -11.09
CA GLN A 148 4.31 13.31 -9.97
C GLN A 148 3.04 13.33 -9.12
N ILE A 149 1.87 13.38 -9.75
CA ILE A 149 0.58 13.35 -9.04
C ILE A 149 0.43 12.07 -8.23
N MET A 150 0.81 10.92 -8.82
CA MET A 150 0.83 9.63 -8.13
C MET A 150 1.69 9.70 -6.86
N HIS A 151 2.93 10.21 -6.94
CA HIS A 151 3.80 10.34 -5.77
C HIS A 151 3.22 11.24 -4.68
N VAL A 152 2.62 12.38 -5.06
CA VAL A 152 1.93 13.27 -4.11
C VAL A 152 0.80 12.52 -3.39
N LEU A 153 -0.04 11.80 -4.15
CA LEU A 153 -1.13 11.02 -3.58
C LEU A 153 -0.65 9.86 -2.71
N VAL A 154 0.49 9.24 -3.03
CA VAL A 154 1.11 8.22 -2.18
C VAL A 154 1.46 8.80 -0.81
N VAL A 155 2.09 9.98 -0.78
CA VAL A 155 2.45 10.67 0.47
C VAL A 155 1.20 11.12 1.24
N CYS A 156 0.20 11.71 0.56
CA CYS A 156 -1.06 12.12 1.19
C CYS A 156 -1.81 10.92 1.81
N GLY A 157 -1.85 9.78 1.10
CA GLY A 157 -2.43 8.56 1.60
C GLY A 157 -1.69 8.04 2.83
N ALA A 158 -0.36 8.02 2.80
CA ALA A 158 0.46 7.59 3.93
C ALA A 158 0.28 8.50 5.16
N ALA A 159 0.21 9.82 4.96
CA ALA A 159 -0.07 10.77 6.03
C ALA A 159 -1.46 10.55 6.64
N THR A 160 -2.48 10.36 5.79
CA THR A 160 -3.85 10.05 6.21
C THR A 160 -3.89 8.78 7.06
N TYR A 161 -3.26 7.70 6.58
CA TYR A 161 -3.17 6.45 7.32
C TYR A 161 -2.41 6.59 8.64
N GLY A 162 -1.31 7.36 8.64
CA GLY A 162 -0.53 7.64 9.85
C GLY A 162 -1.38 8.26 10.96
N VAL A 163 -2.28 9.19 10.63
CA VAL A 163 -3.25 9.74 11.58
C VAL A 163 -4.18 8.64 12.12
N GLY A 164 -4.68 7.76 11.24
CA GLY A 164 -5.50 6.61 11.62
C GLY A 164 -4.81 5.65 12.59
N VAL A 165 -3.54 5.33 12.34
CA VAL A 165 -2.72 4.48 13.22
C VAL A 165 -2.53 5.13 14.59
N LEU A 166 -2.28 6.44 14.65
CA LEU A 166 -2.16 7.16 15.92
C LEU A 166 -3.49 7.19 16.68
N ALA A 167 -4.62 7.33 15.98
CA ALA A 167 -5.95 7.24 16.58
C ALA A 167 -6.23 5.85 17.14
N ALA A 168 -5.93 4.79 16.38
CA ALA A 168 -6.04 3.40 16.82
C ALA A 168 -5.17 3.11 18.06
N LYS A 169 -3.91 3.58 18.04
CA LYS A 169 -3.01 3.46 19.20
C LYS A 169 -3.60 4.12 20.44
N ARG A 170 -4.11 5.35 20.33
CA ARG A 170 -4.74 6.07 21.46
C ARG A 170 -5.98 5.32 21.99
N TYR A 171 -6.80 4.78 21.09
CA TYR A 171 -7.96 3.98 21.45
C TYR A 171 -7.55 2.80 22.36
N TRP A 172 -6.55 2.02 21.96
CA TRP A 172 -6.07 0.86 22.72
C TRP A 172 -5.23 1.20 23.95
N GLN A 173 -4.60 2.38 24.03
CA GLN A 173 -3.94 2.82 25.26
C GLN A 173 -4.92 3.06 26.41
N THR A 174 -6.16 3.44 26.09
CA THR A 174 -7.20 3.71 27.08
C THR A 174 -8.10 2.52 27.36
N ARG A 175 -7.97 1.43 26.60
CA ARG A 175 -8.86 0.26 26.65
C ARG A 175 -8.05 -1.02 26.55
N GLY A 176 -8.19 -1.89 27.54
CA GLY A 176 -7.67 -3.26 27.46
C GLY A 176 -8.56 -4.16 26.61
N CYS A 177 -8.15 -5.42 26.49
CA CYS A 177 -9.07 -6.46 26.08
C CYS A 177 -9.91 -6.87 27.29
N GLU A 178 -11.24 -6.84 27.16
CA GLU A 178 -12.11 -7.48 28.15
C GLU A 178 -11.78 -8.98 28.13
N VAL A 179 -11.44 -9.51 29.32
CA VAL A 179 -11.08 -10.92 29.55
C VAL A 179 -12.34 -11.78 29.53
#